data_AF-R7WJL9-F1
#
_entry.id   AF-R7WJL9-F1
#
_cell.length_a   1.000
_cell.length_b   1.000
_cell.length_c   1.000
_cell.angle_alpha   90.00
_cell.angle_beta   90.00
_cell.angle_gamma   90.00
#
_symmetry.space_group_name_H-M   'P 1'
#
loop_
_entity.id
_entity.type
_entity.pdbx_description
1 polymer ?
#
loop_
_entity_poly.entity_id
_entity_poly.type
_entity_poly.pdbx_seq_one_letter_code
_entity_poly.pdbx_strand_id
1 'polypeptide(L)'
;MTRLSEAARPVRAPLPPARGPVGEAVFGALVGPVGTIPTVDVDDITPDDLHATLYGAYELHYRGFDGVDDAWEWDPSLLDLRRRLEALFLDDLRRNVPGGSDATEALDALTVASPEPGGLGRHLLRDGTWEQMRELFAHRSIYHLKEADPHLWVVPRLTGQAKASMVAIEFDEFGGGRGERMHSRLFADLMAAAGLDTNYLAYLPAVPAETLAIVNFMSLCGLHRSLRGALVGHFAQVETTSSPGSRTMVDALRAMDAPEPCVHFYAEHIEADAVHEQVVRHDVVGDLLDREPELAADVVFGIEATDLLEDRFAECLLGRWRAGKNSLASAASPA
;
A
#
# COMPACT_ATOMS: atom_id res chain seq x y z
N MET A 1 -32.87 24.23 10.93
CA MET A 1 -32.72 22.80 11.27
C MET A 1 -32.58 22.01 9.98
N THR A 2 -31.38 22.05 9.41
CA THR A 2 -31.03 21.30 8.20
C THR A 2 -30.93 19.83 8.62
N ARG A 3 -31.64 18.94 7.94
CA ARG A 3 -31.54 17.49 8.17
C ARG A 3 -30.06 17.13 8.03
N LEU A 4 -29.47 16.61 9.10
CA LEU A 4 -28.24 15.84 9.01
C LEU A 4 -28.56 14.76 7.97
N SER A 5 -27.90 14.84 6.82
CA SER A 5 -27.78 13.72 5.90
C SER A 5 -27.55 12.48 6.74
N GLU A 6 -28.38 11.45 6.57
CA GLU A 6 -28.09 10.11 7.06
C GLU A 6 -26.72 9.77 6.46
N ALA A 7 -25.65 9.99 7.22
CA ALA A 7 -24.31 9.67 6.77
C ALA A 7 -24.35 8.17 6.48
N ALA A 8 -24.31 7.82 5.19
CA ALA A 8 -24.33 6.44 4.76
C ALA A 8 -23.23 5.73 5.55
N ARG A 9 -23.59 4.65 6.24
CA ARG A 9 -22.58 3.81 6.91
C ARG A 9 -21.51 3.47 5.87
N PRO A 10 -20.22 3.58 6.21
CA PRO A 10 -19.17 3.20 5.30
C PRO A 10 -19.41 1.76 4.84
N VAL A 11 -19.52 1.57 3.53
CA VAL A 11 -19.74 0.24 2.93
C VAL A 11 -18.46 -0.56 3.16
N ARG A 12 -18.55 -1.63 3.94
CA ARG A 12 -17.46 -2.59 4.10
C ARG A 12 -17.42 -3.52 2.89
N ALA A 13 -16.22 -3.89 2.48
CA ALA A 13 -16.04 -4.87 1.43
C ALA A 13 -16.50 -6.27 1.90
N PRO A 14 -16.97 -7.16 1.01
CA PRO A 14 -17.10 -8.56 1.35
C PRO A 14 -15.71 -9.18 1.62
N LEU A 15 -15.67 -10.26 2.40
CA LEU A 15 -14.45 -11.07 2.53
C LEU A 15 -13.98 -11.54 1.15
N PRO A 16 -12.67 -11.46 0.84
CA PRO A 16 -12.15 -11.96 -0.42
C PRO A 16 -12.21 -13.49 -0.48
N PRO A 17 -12.16 -14.09 -1.69
CA PRO A 17 -11.98 -15.53 -1.81
C PRO A 17 -10.62 -15.94 -1.23
N ALA A 18 -10.61 -17.08 -0.54
CA ALA A 18 -9.37 -17.70 -0.10
C ALA A 18 -8.51 -18.13 -1.30
N ARG A 19 -7.18 -18.06 -1.14
CA ARG A 19 -6.20 -18.42 -2.19
C ARG A 19 -5.34 -19.62 -1.81
N GLY A 20 -5.73 -20.33 -0.75
CA GLY A 20 -5.14 -21.56 -0.29
C GLY A 20 -5.70 -21.98 1.08
N PRO A 21 -5.19 -23.10 1.63
CA PRO A 21 -5.73 -23.71 2.84
C PRO A 21 -5.69 -22.81 4.08
N VAL A 22 -4.71 -21.90 4.17
CA VAL A 22 -4.58 -21.01 5.33
C VAL A 22 -5.67 -19.94 5.27
N GLY A 23 -5.84 -19.29 4.11
CA GLY A 23 -6.93 -18.34 3.89
C GLY A 23 -8.30 -18.98 4.02
N GLU A 24 -8.49 -20.23 3.58
CA GLU A 24 -9.75 -20.96 3.74
C GLU A 24 -10.11 -21.13 5.23
N ALA A 25 -9.14 -21.52 6.06
CA ALA A 25 -9.35 -21.66 7.49
C ALA A 25 -9.64 -20.33 8.18
N VAL A 26 -8.90 -19.27 7.82
CA VAL A 26 -9.08 -17.94 8.41
C VAL A 26 -10.41 -17.34 7.99
N PHE A 27 -10.67 -17.20 6.69
CA PHE A 27 -11.89 -16.54 6.20
C PHE A 27 -13.14 -17.35 6.53
N GLY A 28 -13.05 -18.69 6.57
CA GLY A 28 -14.13 -19.54 7.06
C GLY A 28 -14.46 -19.29 8.54
N ALA A 29 -13.47 -19.04 9.38
CA ALA A 29 -13.68 -18.70 10.78
C ALA A 29 -14.26 -17.29 10.97
N LEU A 30 -13.78 -16.29 10.20
CA LEU A 30 -14.24 -14.89 10.31
C LEU A 30 -15.74 -14.69 10.05
N VAL A 31 -16.37 -15.57 9.27
CA VAL A 31 -17.83 -15.54 8.99
C VAL A 31 -18.66 -16.05 10.19
N GLY A 32 -18.03 -16.77 11.13
CA GLY A 32 -18.67 -17.28 12.34
C GLY A 32 -18.56 -16.32 13.54
N PRO A 33 -19.12 -16.73 14.70
CA PRO A 33 -18.87 -16.04 15.96
C PRO A 33 -17.36 -15.97 16.26
N VAL A 34 -16.93 -14.87 16.88
CA VAL A 34 -15.53 -14.72 17.32
C VAL A 34 -15.10 -15.91 18.16
N GLY A 35 -13.96 -16.48 17.81
CA GLY A 35 -13.46 -17.70 18.42
C GLY A 35 -12.12 -18.14 17.86
N THR A 36 -11.79 -19.41 18.04
CA THR A 36 -10.47 -19.93 17.69
C THR A 36 -10.33 -20.17 16.19
N ILE A 37 -9.30 -19.59 15.57
CA ILE A 37 -8.83 -19.95 14.24
C ILE A 37 -8.32 -21.40 14.25
N PRO A 38 -8.76 -22.25 13.32
CA PRO A 38 -8.26 -23.62 13.21
C PRO A 38 -6.73 -23.66 13.10
N THR A 39 -6.09 -24.62 13.76
CA THR A 39 -4.65 -24.83 13.60
C THR A 39 -4.36 -25.26 12.17
N VAL A 40 -3.59 -24.44 11.45
CA VAL A 40 -3.13 -24.71 10.09
C VAL A 40 -1.60 -24.72 10.02
N ASP A 41 -1.11 -25.58 9.15
CA ASP A 41 0.30 -25.59 8.75
C ASP A 41 0.56 -24.42 7.80
N VAL A 42 1.69 -23.73 8.00
CA VAL A 42 2.10 -22.58 7.20
C VAL A 42 3.45 -22.81 6.52
N ASP A 43 4.07 -23.98 6.71
CA ASP A 43 5.44 -24.25 6.25
C ASP A 43 5.53 -24.26 4.71
N ASP A 44 4.49 -24.74 4.03
CA ASP A 44 4.38 -24.80 2.56
C ASP A 44 3.38 -23.76 1.98
N ILE A 45 3.15 -22.65 2.68
CA ILE A 45 2.20 -21.62 2.23
C ILE A 45 2.66 -20.98 0.91
N THR A 46 1.74 -20.81 -0.04
CA THR A 46 2.04 -20.12 -1.30
C THR A 46 2.06 -18.60 -1.10
N PRO A 47 2.79 -17.82 -1.94
CA PRO A 47 2.73 -16.36 -1.86
C PRO A 47 1.32 -15.78 -1.99
N ASP A 48 0.49 -16.38 -2.85
CA ASP A 48 -0.91 -15.99 -3.05
C ASP A 48 -1.75 -16.19 -1.78
N ASP A 49 -1.62 -17.34 -1.11
CA ASP A 49 -2.34 -17.61 0.14
C ASP A 49 -1.82 -16.75 1.30
N LEU A 50 -0.48 -16.60 1.40
CA LEU A 50 0.17 -15.78 2.41
C LEU A 50 -0.31 -14.32 2.36
N HIS A 51 -0.18 -13.69 1.19
CA HIS A 51 -0.47 -12.26 1.09
C HIS A 51 -1.97 -11.94 1.07
N ALA A 52 -2.82 -12.84 0.55
CA ALA A 52 -4.26 -12.68 0.69
C ALA A 52 -4.71 -12.81 2.14
N THR A 53 -4.20 -13.82 2.87
CA THR A 53 -4.53 -14.02 4.28
C THR A 53 -4.04 -12.87 5.15
N LEU A 54 -2.78 -12.42 4.95
CA LEU A 54 -2.24 -11.26 5.67
C LEU A 54 -3.08 -10.01 5.39
N TYR A 55 -3.45 -9.76 4.13
CA TYR A 55 -4.28 -8.60 3.80
C TYR A 55 -5.62 -8.63 4.52
N GLY A 56 -6.30 -9.78 4.51
CA GLY A 56 -7.56 -9.96 5.23
C GLY A 56 -7.41 -9.75 6.74
N ALA A 57 -6.32 -10.24 7.34
CA ALA A 57 -6.06 -10.02 8.76
C ALA A 57 -5.74 -8.54 9.08
N TYR A 58 -5.04 -7.82 8.19
CA TYR A 58 -4.74 -6.40 8.38
C TYR A 58 -5.97 -5.51 8.21
N GLU A 59 -6.87 -5.84 7.29
CA GLU A 59 -8.06 -5.02 7.03
C GLU A 59 -8.99 -4.91 8.25
N LEU A 60 -8.91 -5.85 9.19
CA LEU A 60 -9.61 -5.78 10.48
C LEU A 60 -9.17 -4.60 11.36
N HIS A 61 -7.96 -4.06 11.18
CA HIS A 61 -7.49 -2.86 11.87
C HIS A 61 -7.83 -1.56 11.14
N TYR A 62 -8.52 -1.64 9.99
CA TYR A 62 -8.97 -0.50 9.21
C TYR A 62 -10.50 -0.48 9.15
N ARG A 63 -11.11 -0.87 8.02
CA ARG A 63 -12.58 -0.81 7.85
C ARG A 63 -13.27 -2.13 8.15
N GLY A 64 -12.52 -3.23 8.25
CA GLY A 64 -13.03 -4.59 8.37
C GLY A 64 -13.82 -5.05 7.13
N PHE A 65 -14.51 -6.17 7.27
CA PHE A 65 -15.35 -6.74 6.20
C PHE A 65 -16.82 -6.79 6.59
N ASP A 66 -17.70 -6.85 5.59
CA ASP A 66 -19.12 -7.05 5.81
C ASP A 66 -19.38 -8.43 6.45
N GLY A 67 -20.26 -8.46 7.45
CA GLY A 67 -20.58 -9.66 8.21
C GLY A 67 -19.49 -10.19 9.15
N VAL A 68 -18.33 -9.54 9.27
CA VAL A 68 -17.26 -9.92 10.21
C VAL A 68 -17.35 -9.09 11.48
N ASP A 69 -17.34 -9.75 12.63
CA ASP A 69 -17.38 -9.11 13.96
C ASP A 69 -16.08 -8.35 14.25
N ASP A 70 -16.19 -7.10 14.71
CA ASP A 70 -15.05 -6.22 15.00
C ASP A 70 -14.14 -6.78 16.12
N ALA A 71 -14.66 -7.65 16.99
CA ALA A 71 -13.84 -8.27 18.04
C ALA A 71 -12.79 -9.27 17.50
N TRP A 72 -12.87 -9.67 16.23
CA TRP A 72 -11.79 -10.41 15.56
C TRP A 72 -10.48 -9.61 15.48
N GLU A 73 -10.53 -8.27 15.47
CA GLU A 73 -9.34 -7.40 15.42
C GLU A 73 -8.28 -7.77 16.47
N TRP A 74 -8.74 -8.17 17.66
CA TRP A 74 -7.88 -8.51 18.80
C TRP A 74 -8.01 -9.97 19.25
N ASP A 75 -8.58 -10.85 18.43
CA ASP A 75 -8.66 -12.27 18.77
C ASP A 75 -7.25 -12.89 18.90
N PRO A 76 -6.90 -13.52 20.04
CA PRO A 76 -5.56 -14.04 20.26
C PRO A 76 -5.12 -15.13 19.26
N SER A 77 -6.05 -15.94 18.77
CA SER A 77 -5.70 -17.03 17.84
C SER A 77 -5.42 -16.52 16.43
N LEU A 78 -6.16 -15.48 15.99
CA LEU A 78 -5.86 -14.79 14.74
C LEU A 78 -4.53 -14.04 14.84
N LEU A 79 -4.27 -13.36 15.96
CA LEU A 79 -3.00 -12.66 16.18
C LEU A 79 -1.79 -13.60 16.19
N ASP A 80 -1.91 -14.80 16.78
CA ASP A 80 -0.82 -15.79 16.75
C ASP A 80 -0.55 -16.31 15.33
N LEU A 81 -1.60 -16.63 14.56
CA LEU A 81 -1.44 -17.04 13.17
C LEU A 81 -0.82 -15.91 12.34
N ARG A 82 -1.34 -14.67 12.47
CA ARG A 82 -0.80 -13.51 11.75
C ARG A 82 0.68 -13.33 12.04
N ARG A 83 1.11 -13.42 13.31
CA ARG A 83 2.53 -13.32 13.69
C ARG A 83 3.40 -14.36 12.98
N ARG A 84 2.91 -15.59 12.77
CA ARG A 84 3.64 -16.64 12.03
C ARG A 84 3.77 -16.28 10.54
N LEU A 85 2.71 -15.77 9.92
CA LEU A 85 2.72 -15.32 8.53
C LEU A 85 3.61 -14.08 8.32
N GLU A 86 3.57 -13.13 9.25
CA GLU A 86 4.44 -11.95 9.27
C GLU A 86 5.91 -12.33 9.36
N ALA A 87 6.26 -13.36 10.15
CA ALA A 87 7.62 -13.86 10.24
C ALA A 87 8.12 -14.39 8.90
N LEU A 88 7.30 -15.18 8.17
CA LEU A 88 7.65 -15.65 6.83
C LEU A 88 7.90 -14.50 5.86
N PHE A 89 7.04 -13.47 5.90
CA PHE A 89 7.17 -12.30 5.04
C PHE A 89 8.41 -11.46 5.38
N LEU A 90 8.64 -11.16 6.66
CA LEU A 90 9.83 -10.42 7.12
C LEU A 90 11.13 -11.15 6.76
N ASP A 91 11.16 -12.48 6.93
CA ASP A 91 12.32 -13.27 6.61
C ASP A 91 12.59 -13.31 5.10
N ASP A 92 11.54 -13.30 4.26
CA ASP A 92 11.71 -13.13 2.81
C ASP A 92 12.32 -11.78 2.46
N LEU A 93 11.77 -10.68 2.99
CA LEU A 93 12.29 -9.34 2.72
C LEU A 93 13.77 -9.21 3.16
N ARG A 94 14.08 -9.61 4.40
CA ARG A 94 15.45 -9.50 4.94
C ARG A 94 16.49 -10.34 4.20
N ARG A 95 16.10 -11.45 3.58
CA ARG A 95 17.01 -12.27 2.75
C ARG A 95 17.30 -11.66 1.38
N ASN A 96 16.43 -10.78 0.90
CA ASN A 96 16.45 -10.30 -0.48
C ASN A 96 16.80 -8.79 -0.60
N VAL A 97 17.08 -8.12 0.51
CA VAL A 97 17.59 -6.74 0.52
C VAL A 97 19.08 -6.71 0.93
N PRO A 98 19.88 -5.76 0.43
CA PRO A 98 21.29 -5.63 0.78
C PRO A 98 21.52 -5.44 2.29
N GLY A 99 20.64 -4.65 2.94
CA GLY A 99 20.81 -4.20 4.30
C GLY A 99 21.93 -3.17 4.44
N GLY A 100 21.99 -2.55 5.62
CA GLY A 100 22.97 -1.52 5.91
C GLY A 100 22.49 -0.64 7.05
N SER A 101 23.22 0.45 7.31
CA SER A 101 22.83 1.45 8.31
C SER A 101 23.16 2.88 7.89
N ASP A 102 23.56 3.11 6.63
CA ASP A 102 23.76 4.45 6.09
C ASP A 102 22.47 4.93 5.44
N ALA A 103 21.60 5.54 6.24
CA ALA A 103 20.33 6.08 5.75
C ALA A 103 20.53 7.26 4.79
N THR A 104 21.66 7.98 4.87
CA THR A 104 21.92 9.10 3.96
C THR A 104 22.25 8.57 2.57
N GLU A 105 23.12 7.56 2.49
CA GLU A 105 23.45 6.87 1.24
C GLU A 105 22.18 6.26 0.60
N ALA A 106 21.34 5.60 1.39
CA ALA A 106 20.08 5.04 0.90
C ALA A 106 19.14 6.12 0.32
N LEU A 107 18.99 7.27 0.99
CA LEU A 107 18.16 8.39 0.51
C LEU A 107 18.78 9.09 -0.71
N ASP A 108 20.11 9.21 -0.79
CA ASP A 108 20.81 9.74 -1.95
C ASP A 108 20.56 8.87 -3.18
N ALA A 109 20.63 7.54 -3.02
CA ALA A 109 20.39 6.59 -4.10
C ALA A 109 19.00 6.76 -4.74
N LEU A 110 17.97 7.07 -3.97
CA LEU A 110 16.61 7.33 -4.48
C LEU A 110 16.53 8.52 -5.43
N THR A 111 17.31 9.58 -5.17
CA THR A 111 17.33 10.79 -6.03
C THR A 111 18.14 10.61 -7.30
N VAL A 112 19.14 9.71 -7.26
CA VAL A 112 20.03 9.40 -8.40
C VAL A 112 19.44 8.33 -9.30
N ALA A 113 18.61 7.44 -8.76
CA ALA A 113 17.83 6.46 -9.52
C ALA A 113 16.90 7.19 -10.50
N SER A 114 17.41 7.46 -11.70
CA SER A 114 16.58 7.79 -12.85
C SER A 114 15.50 6.72 -12.99
N PRO A 115 14.26 7.06 -13.40
CA PRO A 115 13.24 6.05 -13.66
C PRO A 115 13.86 5.02 -14.60
N GLU A 116 14.07 3.81 -14.07
CA GLU A 116 14.76 2.71 -14.74
C GLU A 116 14.33 2.65 -16.21
N PRO A 117 15.25 2.41 -17.16
CA PRO A 117 14.93 2.33 -18.59
C PRO A 117 13.79 1.36 -18.96
N GLY A 118 13.25 0.58 -18.02
CA GLY A 118 12.08 -0.29 -18.17
C GLY A 118 10.99 -0.20 -17.09
N GLY A 119 10.94 0.85 -16.24
CA GLY A 119 9.91 0.98 -15.19
C GLY A 119 8.47 1.12 -15.73
N LEU A 120 7.46 0.77 -14.91
CA LEU A 120 6.04 0.76 -15.30
C LEU A 120 5.57 2.08 -15.95
N GLY A 121 5.88 3.22 -15.33
CA GLY A 121 5.50 4.54 -15.87
C GLY A 121 6.12 4.81 -17.25
N ARG A 122 7.37 4.41 -17.46
CA ARG A 122 8.06 4.55 -18.75
C ARG A 122 7.47 3.63 -19.82
N HIS A 123 7.12 2.39 -19.47
CA HIS A 123 6.37 1.49 -20.36
C HIS A 123 5.04 2.12 -20.75
N LEU A 124 4.26 2.59 -19.76
CA LEU A 124 2.95 3.19 -20.02
C LEU A 124 3.04 4.44 -20.91
N LEU A 125 4.05 5.29 -20.69
CA LEU A 125 4.29 6.48 -21.50
C LEU A 125 4.66 6.14 -22.96
N ARG A 126 5.44 5.08 -23.20
CA ARG A 126 6.00 4.77 -24.53
C ARG A 126 5.14 3.81 -25.33
N ASP A 127 4.72 2.72 -24.70
CA ASP A 127 4.15 1.54 -25.33
C ASP A 127 2.84 1.09 -24.67
N GLY A 128 2.37 1.84 -23.65
CA GLY A 128 1.19 1.51 -22.87
C GLY A 128 -0.11 1.61 -23.64
N THR A 129 -1.08 0.81 -23.22
CA THR A 129 -2.48 0.97 -23.66
C THR A 129 -3.36 1.49 -22.53
N TRP A 130 -4.53 2.02 -22.88
CA TRP A 130 -5.51 2.46 -21.89
C TRP A 130 -5.99 1.30 -21.00
N GLU A 131 -6.09 0.09 -21.53
CA GLU A 131 -6.41 -1.10 -20.75
C GLU A 131 -5.34 -1.39 -19.70
N GLN A 132 -4.05 -1.29 -20.04
CA GLN A 132 -2.95 -1.47 -19.09
C GLN A 132 -2.94 -0.38 -18.01
N MET A 133 -3.26 0.87 -18.39
CA MET A 133 -3.43 1.97 -17.43
C MET A 133 -4.59 1.68 -16.45
N ARG A 134 -5.73 1.20 -16.95
CA ARG A 134 -6.87 0.78 -16.13
C ARG A 134 -6.53 -0.40 -15.21
N GLU A 135 -5.76 -1.37 -15.70
CA GLU A 135 -5.25 -2.47 -14.87
C GLU A 135 -4.39 -1.90 -13.72
N LEU A 136 -3.45 -1.00 -13.99
CA LEU A 136 -2.63 -0.35 -12.96
C LEU A 136 -3.48 0.37 -11.90
N PHE A 137 -4.51 1.11 -12.30
CA PHE A 137 -5.44 1.76 -11.36
C PHE A 137 -6.18 0.74 -10.48
N ALA A 138 -6.61 -0.39 -11.04
CA ALA A 138 -7.22 -1.46 -10.26
C ALA A 138 -6.26 -2.05 -9.22
N HIS A 139 -4.99 -2.28 -9.58
CA HIS A 139 -3.96 -2.72 -8.63
C HIS A 139 -3.74 -1.70 -7.51
N ARG A 140 -3.58 -0.43 -7.87
CA ARG A 140 -3.28 0.66 -6.93
C ARG A 140 -4.47 1.03 -6.03
N SER A 141 -5.70 0.69 -6.44
CA SER A 141 -6.92 0.89 -5.63
C SER A 141 -6.90 0.21 -4.25
N ILE A 142 -6.11 -0.86 -4.11
CA ILE A 142 -5.99 -1.65 -2.88
C ILE A 142 -5.36 -0.83 -1.74
N TYR A 143 -4.52 0.15 -2.09
CA TYR A 143 -3.94 1.11 -1.16
C TYR A 143 -4.63 2.47 -1.25
N HIS A 144 -4.70 3.08 -2.44
CA HIS A 144 -5.09 4.50 -2.53
C HIS A 144 -6.51 4.78 -2.03
N LEU A 145 -7.44 3.82 -2.06
CA LEU A 145 -8.78 4.03 -1.47
C LEU A 145 -8.78 4.15 0.08
N LYS A 146 -7.63 3.94 0.72
CA LYS A 146 -7.36 4.17 2.14
C LYS A 146 -6.06 4.96 2.39
N GLU A 147 -5.55 5.67 1.41
CA GLU A 147 -4.43 6.57 1.59
C GLU A 147 -4.82 7.73 2.55
N ALA A 148 -4.04 8.07 3.58
CA ALA A 148 -2.72 7.53 4.00
C ALA A 148 -2.78 6.65 5.28
N ASP A 149 -3.90 5.96 5.52
CA ASP A 149 -4.22 5.28 6.80
C ASP A 149 -3.08 4.43 7.41
N PRO A 150 -2.31 3.61 6.66
CA PRO A 150 -1.23 2.80 7.23
C PRO A 150 -0.08 3.62 7.84
N HIS A 151 0.21 4.81 7.32
CA HIS A 151 1.31 5.65 7.78
C HIS A 151 0.99 6.32 9.12
N LEU A 152 -0.29 6.63 9.38
CA LEU A 152 -0.75 7.19 10.67
C LEU A 152 -0.36 6.35 11.89
N TRP A 153 -0.17 5.04 11.76
CA TRP A 153 0.26 4.18 12.87
C TRP A 153 1.63 4.54 13.44
N VAL A 154 2.49 5.23 12.66
CA VAL A 154 3.79 5.71 13.13
C VAL A 154 3.67 6.93 14.02
N VAL A 155 2.64 7.77 13.82
CA VAL A 155 2.49 9.06 14.51
C VAL A 155 2.55 8.91 16.03
N PRO A 156 1.83 7.99 16.70
CA PRO A 156 1.94 7.81 18.15
C PRO A 156 3.36 7.48 18.64
N ARG A 157 4.22 6.93 17.78
CA ARG A 157 5.55 6.41 18.10
C ARG A 157 6.70 7.38 17.83
N LEU A 158 6.43 8.47 17.11
CA LEU A 158 7.40 9.54 16.86
C LEU A 158 7.35 10.60 17.98
N THR A 159 8.41 11.40 18.12
CA THR A 159 8.44 12.56 19.02
C THR A 159 9.18 13.73 18.36
N GLY A 160 9.01 14.94 18.90
CA GLY A 160 9.68 16.15 18.40
C GLY A 160 9.35 16.52 16.96
N GLN A 161 10.34 16.99 16.20
CA GLN A 161 10.14 17.53 14.85
C GLN A 161 9.66 16.45 13.87
N ALA A 162 10.18 15.23 13.95
CA ALA A 162 9.75 14.11 13.11
C ALA A 162 8.25 13.83 13.24
N LYS A 163 7.71 13.90 14.47
CA LYS A 163 6.26 13.79 14.69
C LYS A 163 5.51 14.97 14.08
N ALA A 164 5.99 16.21 14.29
CA ALA A 164 5.32 17.40 13.79
C ALA A 164 5.26 17.42 12.26
N SER A 165 6.38 17.10 11.60
CA SER A 165 6.50 17.04 10.15
C SER A 165 5.69 15.88 9.55
N MET A 166 5.73 14.69 10.15
CA MET A 166 4.87 13.57 9.72
C MET A 166 3.39 13.97 9.75
N VAL A 167 2.91 14.56 10.85
CA VAL A 167 1.51 15.01 10.95
C VAL A 167 1.17 16.11 9.95
N ALA A 168 2.11 16.98 9.61
CA ALA A 168 1.88 18.04 8.63
C ALA A 168 1.68 17.48 7.21
N ILE A 169 2.48 16.48 6.82
CA ILE A 169 2.34 15.79 5.53
C ILE A 169 1.02 15.01 5.49
N GLU A 170 0.76 14.19 6.52
CA GLU A 170 -0.50 13.45 6.64
C GLU A 170 -1.72 14.38 6.58
N PHE A 171 -1.66 15.57 7.21
CA PHE A 171 -2.74 16.54 7.12
C PHE A 171 -3.04 16.96 5.67
N ASP A 172 -2.03 17.05 4.81
CA ASP A 172 -2.19 17.33 3.39
C ASP A 172 -2.79 16.13 2.65
N GLU A 173 -2.27 14.91 2.89
CA GLU A 173 -2.82 13.64 2.34
C GLU A 173 -4.32 13.45 2.67
N PHE A 174 -4.72 13.86 3.87
CA PHE A 174 -6.12 13.89 4.33
C PHE A 174 -6.89 15.15 3.84
N GLY A 175 -6.42 15.80 2.79
CA GLY A 175 -7.09 16.89 2.09
C GLY A 175 -7.08 18.23 2.82
N GLY A 176 -6.17 18.43 3.78
CA GLY A 176 -6.05 19.67 4.56
C GLY A 176 -7.33 20.02 5.33
N GLY A 177 -7.99 19.00 5.91
CA GLY A 177 -9.26 19.14 6.63
C GLY A 177 -10.51 19.24 5.75
N ARG A 178 -10.39 18.97 4.45
CA ARG A 178 -11.50 18.97 3.48
C ARG A 178 -11.66 17.58 2.88
N GLY A 179 -12.71 16.87 3.28
CA GLY A 179 -12.92 15.47 2.92
C GLY A 179 -13.02 15.21 1.41
N GLU A 180 -13.52 16.18 0.65
CA GLU A 180 -13.59 16.10 -0.81
C GLU A 180 -12.22 16.17 -1.52
N ARG A 181 -11.18 16.57 -0.79
CA ARG A 181 -9.79 16.65 -1.29
C ARG A 181 -8.88 15.57 -0.71
N MET A 182 -9.41 14.63 0.08
CA MET A 182 -8.63 13.49 0.52
C MET A 182 -8.08 12.75 -0.70
N HIS A 183 -6.81 12.36 -0.68
CA HIS A 183 -6.20 11.67 -1.84
C HIS A 183 -6.94 10.37 -2.18
N SER A 184 -7.44 9.66 -1.18
CA SER A 184 -8.34 8.51 -1.38
C SER A 184 -9.66 8.84 -2.08
N ARG A 185 -10.20 10.05 -1.91
CA ARG A 185 -11.36 10.52 -2.68
C ARG A 185 -10.98 10.86 -4.12
N LEU A 186 -9.87 11.56 -4.31
CA LEU A 186 -9.36 11.89 -5.65
C LEU A 186 -9.07 10.63 -6.46
N PHE A 187 -8.55 9.58 -5.82
CA PHE A 187 -8.34 8.29 -6.47
C PHE A 187 -9.66 7.61 -6.85
N ALA A 188 -10.70 7.68 -5.99
CA ALA A 188 -12.03 7.18 -6.34
C ALA A 188 -12.65 7.93 -7.53
N ASP A 189 -12.42 9.25 -7.64
CA ASP A 189 -12.84 10.06 -8.77
C ASP A 189 -12.08 9.69 -10.06
N LEU A 190 -10.77 9.43 -9.96
CA LEU A 190 -9.98 8.85 -11.05
C LEU A 190 -10.56 7.51 -11.51
N MET A 191 -10.86 6.59 -10.58
CA MET A 191 -11.42 5.28 -10.93
C MET A 191 -12.78 5.40 -11.63
N ALA A 192 -13.65 6.28 -11.14
CA ALA A 192 -14.94 6.54 -11.79
C ALA A 192 -14.76 7.07 -13.21
N ALA A 193 -13.87 8.05 -13.41
CA ALA A 193 -13.57 8.63 -14.71
C ALA A 193 -12.93 7.60 -15.65
N ALA A 194 -12.10 6.71 -15.11
CA ALA A 194 -11.51 5.61 -15.85
C ALA A 194 -12.51 4.50 -16.17
N GLY A 195 -13.75 4.52 -15.66
CA GLY A 195 -14.78 3.51 -15.87
C GLY A 195 -14.51 2.20 -15.10
N LEU A 196 -13.96 2.30 -13.89
CA LEU A 196 -13.69 1.20 -12.96
C LEU A 196 -14.74 1.16 -11.84
N ASP A 197 -14.83 0.02 -11.14
CA ASP A 197 -15.66 -0.12 -9.94
C ASP A 197 -15.00 0.65 -8.79
N THR A 198 -15.73 1.59 -8.19
CA THR A 198 -15.23 2.43 -7.09
C THR A 198 -15.54 1.88 -5.70
N ASN A 199 -16.22 0.74 -5.61
CA ASN A 199 -16.47 0.10 -4.34
C ASN A 199 -15.15 -0.25 -3.65
N TYR A 200 -15.09 0.01 -2.35
CA TYR A 200 -13.91 -0.27 -1.55
C TYR A 200 -13.51 -1.75 -1.68
N LEU A 201 -12.24 -2.00 -2.06
CA LEU A 201 -11.66 -3.32 -2.27
C LEU A 201 -12.35 -4.19 -3.34
N ALA A 202 -13.07 -3.59 -4.30
CA ALA A 202 -13.70 -4.32 -5.41
C ALA A 202 -12.72 -5.22 -6.20
N TYR A 203 -11.46 -4.79 -6.31
CA TYR A 203 -10.42 -5.50 -7.04
C TYR A 203 -9.57 -6.45 -6.18
N LEU A 204 -9.82 -6.54 -4.88
CA LEU A 204 -9.09 -7.44 -3.97
C LEU A 204 -9.11 -8.92 -4.42
N PRO A 205 -10.21 -9.47 -4.96
CA PRO A 205 -10.20 -10.84 -5.51
C PRO A 205 -9.30 -11.03 -6.73
N ALA A 206 -8.97 -9.97 -7.46
CA ALA A 206 -8.33 -10.03 -8.77
C ALA A 206 -6.83 -9.68 -8.76
N VAL A 207 -6.36 -8.90 -7.79
CA VAL A 207 -4.94 -8.50 -7.74
C VAL A 207 -4.03 -9.66 -7.30
N PRO A 208 -2.82 -9.82 -7.84
CA PRO A 208 -1.89 -10.90 -7.48
C PRO A 208 -1.18 -10.62 -6.14
N ALA A 209 -0.42 -11.60 -5.65
CA ALA A 209 0.31 -11.50 -4.39
C ALA A 209 1.23 -10.28 -4.31
N GLU A 210 1.89 -9.92 -5.41
CA GLU A 210 2.86 -8.82 -5.48
C GLU A 210 2.21 -7.47 -5.16
N THR A 211 0.96 -7.26 -5.59
CA THR A 211 0.19 -6.05 -5.23
C THR A 211 -0.15 -6.03 -3.74
N LEU A 212 -0.56 -7.18 -3.20
CA LEU A 212 -0.92 -7.29 -1.79
C LEU A 212 0.30 -7.14 -0.88
N ALA A 213 1.48 -7.63 -1.31
CA ALA A 213 2.72 -7.56 -0.56
C ALA A 213 3.14 -6.11 -0.25
N ILE A 214 3.00 -5.19 -1.21
CA ILE A 214 3.27 -3.75 -1.01
C ILE A 214 2.41 -3.19 0.13
N VAL A 215 1.10 -3.43 0.09
CA VAL A 215 0.16 -2.88 1.09
C VAL A 215 0.29 -3.58 2.45
N ASN A 216 0.59 -4.88 2.43
CA ASN A 216 0.86 -5.66 3.63
C ASN A 216 2.11 -5.17 4.34
N PHE A 217 3.15 -4.73 3.61
CA PHE A 217 4.38 -4.20 4.20
C PHE A 217 4.13 -2.91 5.00
N MET A 218 3.30 -2.01 4.47
CA MET A 218 2.86 -0.81 5.19
C MET A 218 2.19 -1.15 6.52
N SER A 219 1.24 -2.10 6.50
CA SER A 219 0.50 -2.51 7.70
C SER A 219 1.36 -3.30 8.69
N LEU A 220 2.26 -4.14 8.20
CA LEU A 220 3.28 -4.84 9.00
C LEU A 220 4.14 -3.82 9.77
N CYS A 221 4.71 -2.83 9.08
CA CYS A 221 5.52 -1.82 9.76
C CYS A 221 4.67 -0.91 10.66
N GLY A 222 3.45 -0.59 10.22
CA GLY A 222 2.48 0.21 10.95
C GLY A 222 2.03 -0.42 12.26
N LEU A 223 1.71 -1.71 12.30
CA LEU A 223 1.17 -2.32 13.52
C LEU A 223 2.26 -2.75 14.51
N HIS A 224 3.51 -2.87 14.08
CA HIS A 224 4.63 -3.27 14.94
C HIS A 224 5.52 -2.09 15.34
N ARG A 225 5.50 -1.72 16.63
CA ARG A 225 6.35 -0.62 17.16
C ARG A 225 7.84 -0.81 16.87
N SER A 226 8.31 -2.05 16.87
CA SER A 226 9.70 -2.40 16.55
C SER A 226 10.08 -2.09 15.10
N LEU A 227 9.11 -1.94 14.20
CA LEU A 227 9.32 -1.64 12.78
C LEU A 227 9.04 -0.17 12.44
N ARG A 228 8.98 0.72 13.44
CA ARG A 228 8.70 2.15 13.19
C ARG A 228 9.75 2.82 12.29
N GLY A 229 11.03 2.44 12.42
CA GLY A 229 12.08 2.92 11.53
C GLY A 229 11.86 2.46 10.10
N ALA A 230 11.43 1.21 9.91
CA ALA A 230 11.08 0.67 8.59
C ALA A 230 9.87 1.38 7.97
N LEU A 231 8.85 1.73 8.76
CA LEU A 231 7.73 2.53 8.25
C LEU A 231 8.18 3.94 7.81
N VAL A 232 9.07 4.58 8.58
CA VAL A 232 9.66 5.89 8.20
C VAL A 232 10.52 5.77 6.94
N GLY A 233 11.30 4.69 6.80
CA GLY A 233 12.08 4.42 5.59
C GLY A 233 11.21 4.18 4.36
N HIS A 234 10.16 3.37 4.50
CA HIS A 234 9.14 3.18 3.46
C HIS A 234 8.50 4.51 3.06
N PHE A 235 8.12 5.34 4.04
CA PHE A 235 7.54 6.65 3.79
C PHE A 235 8.51 7.58 3.04
N ALA A 236 9.79 7.59 3.42
CA ALA A 236 10.80 8.36 2.72
C ALA A 236 11.02 7.91 1.27
N GLN A 237 10.93 6.60 1.02
CA GLN A 237 11.01 6.05 -0.33
C GLN A 237 9.86 6.56 -1.21
N VAL A 238 8.62 6.46 -0.74
CA VAL A 238 7.45 6.87 -1.54
C VAL A 238 7.45 8.38 -1.79
N GLU A 239 7.73 9.19 -0.77
CA GLU A 239 7.73 10.66 -0.89
C GLU A 239 8.84 11.17 -1.82
N THR A 240 10.00 10.51 -1.80
CA THR A 240 11.13 10.89 -2.67
C THR A 240 10.89 10.51 -4.14
N THR A 241 10.19 9.39 -4.39
CA THR A 241 9.97 8.87 -5.74
C THR A 241 8.63 9.29 -6.36
N SER A 242 7.70 9.81 -5.56
CA SER A 242 6.35 10.15 -6.00
C SER A 242 6.32 11.29 -7.01
N SER A 243 6.93 12.45 -6.73
CA SER A 243 6.92 13.59 -7.67
C SER A 243 7.45 13.27 -9.09
N PRO A 244 8.63 12.62 -9.27
CA PRO A 244 9.08 12.20 -10.60
C PRO A 244 8.23 11.09 -11.22
N GLY A 245 7.71 10.14 -10.42
CA GLY A 245 6.80 9.09 -10.88
C GLY A 245 5.49 9.68 -11.41
N SER A 246 4.87 10.57 -10.65
CA SER A 246 3.64 11.29 -10.95
C SER A 246 3.76 12.17 -12.20
N ARG A 247 4.91 12.84 -12.40
CA ARG A 247 5.20 13.53 -13.68
C ARG A 247 5.13 12.58 -14.87
N THR A 248 5.76 11.41 -14.76
CA THR A 248 5.74 10.40 -15.83
C THR A 248 4.33 9.89 -16.09
N MET A 249 3.52 9.70 -15.04
CA MET A 249 2.12 9.28 -15.17
C MET A 249 1.25 10.35 -15.83
N VAL A 250 1.41 11.63 -15.46
CA VAL A 250 0.69 12.75 -16.10
C VAL A 250 1.01 12.80 -17.59
N ASP A 251 2.28 12.66 -17.98
CA ASP A 251 2.69 12.64 -19.38
C ASP A 251 2.06 11.45 -20.13
N ALA A 252 2.06 10.26 -19.53
CA ALA A 252 1.46 9.07 -20.12
C ALA A 252 -0.05 9.24 -20.30
N LEU A 253 -0.75 9.75 -19.29
CA LEU A 253 -2.19 9.97 -19.32
C LEU A 253 -2.60 11.00 -20.36
N ARG A 254 -1.84 12.10 -20.47
CA ARG A 254 -2.07 13.10 -21.53
C ARG A 254 -1.82 12.53 -22.93
N ALA A 255 -0.79 11.70 -23.10
CA ALA A 255 -0.53 11.03 -24.37
C ALA A 255 -1.65 10.07 -24.77
N MET A 256 -2.39 9.51 -23.81
CA MET A 256 -3.54 8.64 -24.01
C MET A 256 -4.89 9.38 -24.16
N ASP A 257 -4.91 10.71 -24.11
CA ASP A 257 -6.14 11.52 -24.06
C ASP A 257 -7.07 11.08 -22.89
N ALA A 258 -6.46 10.76 -21.75
CA ALA A 258 -7.19 10.25 -20.58
C ALA A 258 -8.11 11.31 -19.95
N PRO A 259 -9.20 10.89 -19.29
CA PRO A 259 -10.09 11.81 -18.57
C PRO A 259 -9.36 12.67 -17.53
N GLU A 260 -9.76 13.94 -17.41
CA GLU A 260 -9.09 14.91 -16.52
C GLU A 260 -8.95 14.45 -15.06
N PRO A 261 -9.93 13.77 -14.41
CA PRO A 261 -9.74 13.28 -13.04
C PRO A 261 -8.58 12.30 -12.90
N CYS A 262 -8.24 11.55 -13.97
CA CYS A 262 -7.07 10.68 -13.96
C CYS A 262 -5.78 11.47 -13.92
N VAL A 263 -5.68 12.54 -14.71
CA VAL A 263 -4.53 13.45 -14.75
C VAL A 263 -4.41 14.20 -13.42
N HIS A 264 -5.53 14.72 -12.91
CA HIS A 264 -5.58 15.54 -11.70
C HIS A 264 -5.00 14.83 -10.47
N PHE A 265 -5.37 13.56 -10.22
CA PHE A 265 -4.83 12.79 -9.10
C PHE A 265 -3.30 12.77 -9.09
N TYR A 266 -2.65 12.44 -10.21
CA TYR A 266 -1.19 12.43 -10.27
C TYR A 266 -0.60 13.84 -10.30
N ALA A 267 -1.30 14.83 -10.84
CA ALA A 267 -0.81 16.21 -10.87
C ALA A 267 -0.68 16.83 -9.48
N GLU A 268 -1.59 16.52 -8.55
CA GLU A 268 -1.51 16.98 -7.15
C GLU A 268 -0.20 16.53 -6.48
N HIS A 269 0.20 15.28 -6.71
CA HIS A 269 1.43 14.68 -6.18
C HIS A 269 2.72 15.22 -6.84
N ILE A 270 2.65 16.05 -7.89
CA ILE A 270 3.86 16.63 -8.48
C ILE A 270 4.41 17.76 -7.61
N GLU A 271 3.54 18.68 -7.18
CA GLU A 271 3.92 19.90 -6.48
C GLU A 271 3.97 19.68 -4.96
N ALA A 272 2.99 18.97 -4.40
CA ALA A 272 2.94 18.66 -2.97
C ALA A 272 4.17 17.84 -2.56
N ASP A 273 4.43 16.73 -3.25
CA ASP A 273 5.44 15.76 -2.83
C ASP A 273 6.87 16.27 -3.07
N ALA A 274 7.07 17.24 -3.97
CA ALA A 274 8.38 17.89 -4.11
C ALA A 274 8.76 18.69 -2.84
N VAL A 275 7.78 19.20 -2.11
CA VAL A 275 7.99 19.81 -0.80
C VAL A 275 8.09 18.74 0.27
N HIS A 276 7.24 17.72 0.22
CA HIS A 276 7.25 16.61 1.19
C HIS A 276 8.59 15.88 1.20
N GLU A 277 9.19 15.58 0.04
CA GLU A 277 10.52 14.95 -0.06
C GLU A 277 11.53 15.62 0.88
N GLN A 278 11.67 16.95 0.81
CA GLN A 278 12.65 17.69 1.59
C GLN A 278 12.31 17.66 3.09
N VAL A 279 11.02 17.76 3.41
CA VAL A 279 10.52 17.66 4.79
C VAL A 279 10.77 16.27 5.36
N VAL A 280 10.51 15.20 4.60
CA VAL A 280 10.74 13.83 5.05
C VAL A 280 12.23 13.58 5.25
N ARG A 281 13.04 13.93 4.26
CA ARG A 281 14.48 13.72 4.31
C ARG A 281 15.12 14.40 5.53
N HIS A 282 14.82 15.67 5.76
CA HIS A 282 15.48 16.45 6.78
C HIS A 282 14.75 16.44 8.12
N ASP A 283 13.46 16.70 8.12
CA ASP A 283 12.70 16.93 9.35
C ASP A 283 12.10 15.65 9.92
N VAL A 284 11.87 14.62 9.10
CA VAL A 284 11.39 13.32 9.60
C VAL A 284 12.55 12.36 9.84
N VAL A 285 13.31 12.00 8.79
CA VAL A 285 14.40 11.03 8.91
C VAL A 285 15.58 11.62 9.68
N GLY A 286 16.02 12.84 9.32
CA GLY A 286 17.15 13.48 10.00
C GLY A 286 16.92 13.64 11.50
N ASP A 287 15.80 14.24 11.88
CA ASP A 287 15.43 14.42 13.29
C ASP A 287 15.18 13.11 14.05
N LEU A 288 14.65 12.06 13.39
CA LEU A 288 14.52 10.72 13.98
C LEU A 288 15.90 10.15 14.31
N LEU A 289 16.83 10.17 13.36
CA LEU A 289 18.15 9.55 13.53
C LEU A 289 19.10 10.36 14.42
N ASP A 290 18.90 11.67 14.53
CA ASP A 290 19.59 12.51 15.52
C ASP A 290 19.22 12.10 16.96
N ARG A 291 18.00 11.59 17.19
CA ARG A 291 17.52 11.16 18.52
C ARG A 291 17.66 9.67 18.79
N GLU A 292 17.43 8.86 17.77
CA GLU A 292 17.34 7.41 17.82
C GLU A 292 18.24 6.80 16.72
N PRO A 293 19.57 7.01 16.77
CA PRO A 293 20.50 6.57 15.72
C PRO A 293 20.51 5.05 15.52
N GLU A 294 20.09 4.27 16.52
CA GLU A 294 19.93 2.83 16.41
C GLU A 294 18.89 2.39 15.36
N LEU A 295 18.00 3.29 14.94
CA LEU A 295 16.98 3.02 13.91
C LEU A 295 17.49 3.15 12.48
N ALA A 296 18.74 3.56 12.26
CA ALA A 296 19.27 3.78 10.92
C ALA A 296 19.15 2.53 10.01
N ALA A 297 19.43 1.34 10.57
CA ALA A 297 19.28 0.09 9.83
C ALA A 297 17.82 -0.25 9.52
N ASP A 298 16.88 0.11 10.39
CA ASP A 298 15.45 -0.07 10.13
C ASP A 298 14.97 0.87 9.02
N VAL A 299 15.45 2.12 9.00
CA VAL A 299 15.14 3.09 7.93
C VAL A 299 15.65 2.59 6.58
N VAL A 300 16.92 2.13 6.52
CA VAL A 300 17.49 1.52 5.30
C VAL A 300 16.65 0.31 4.86
N PHE A 301 16.33 -0.59 5.79
CA PHE A 301 15.48 -1.75 5.50
C PHE A 301 14.11 -1.34 4.94
N GLY A 302 13.49 -0.29 5.48
CA GLY A 302 12.23 0.26 4.97
C GLY A 302 12.30 0.72 3.51
N ILE A 303 13.38 1.43 3.15
CA ILE A 303 13.63 1.89 1.79
C ILE A 303 13.82 0.70 0.84
N GLU A 304 14.80 -0.16 1.15
CA GLU A 304 15.17 -1.28 0.27
C GLU A 304 14.06 -2.31 0.11
N ALA A 305 13.30 -2.59 1.17
CA ALA A 305 12.16 -3.50 1.09
C ALA A 305 11.03 -2.92 0.22
N THR A 306 10.86 -1.59 0.22
CA THR A 306 9.88 -0.94 -0.65
C THR A 306 10.29 -1.04 -2.11
N ASP A 307 11.55 -0.73 -2.43
CA ASP A 307 12.08 -0.88 -3.79
C ASP A 307 11.97 -2.33 -4.28
N LEU A 308 12.36 -3.32 -3.47
CA LEU A 308 12.24 -4.75 -3.79
C LEU A 308 10.79 -5.15 -4.13
N LEU A 309 9.82 -4.65 -3.36
CA LEU A 309 8.40 -4.97 -3.57
C LEU A 309 7.84 -4.28 -4.82
N GLU A 310 8.21 -3.03 -5.07
CA GLU A 310 7.85 -2.29 -6.29
C GLU A 310 8.47 -2.92 -7.54
N ASP A 311 9.72 -3.41 -7.47
CA ASP A 311 10.37 -4.15 -8.54
C ASP A 311 9.63 -5.45 -8.88
N ARG A 312 9.31 -6.26 -7.86
CA ARG A 312 8.52 -7.50 -8.04
C ARG A 312 7.15 -7.22 -8.65
N PHE A 313 6.49 -6.14 -8.20
CA PHE A 313 5.22 -5.69 -8.76
C PHE A 313 5.37 -5.27 -10.23
N ALA A 314 6.37 -4.46 -10.56
CA ALA A 314 6.66 -4.03 -11.92
C ALA A 314 6.97 -5.21 -12.85
N GLU A 315 7.81 -6.15 -12.40
CA GLU A 315 8.15 -7.37 -13.15
C GLU A 315 6.91 -8.22 -13.44
N CYS A 316 6.01 -8.39 -12.46
CA CYS A 316 4.76 -9.13 -12.64
C CYS A 316 3.89 -8.50 -13.74
N LEU A 317 3.62 -7.20 -13.66
CA LEU A 317 2.77 -6.49 -14.62
C LEU A 317 3.39 -6.47 -16.01
N LEU A 318 4.66 -6.05 -16.12
CA LEU A 318 5.37 -5.99 -17.40
C LEU A 318 5.48 -7.37 -18.05
N GLY A 319 5.72 -8.43 -17.26
CA GLY A 319 5.75 -9.80 -17.74
C GLY A 319 4.42 -10.24 -18.36
N ARG A 320 3.30 -9.91 -17.71
CA ARG A 320 1.95 -10.21 -18.22
C ARG A 320 1.64 -9.42 -19.48
N TRP A 321 1.90 -8.12 -19.48
CA TRP A 321 1.64 -7.24 -20.61
C TRP A 321 2.47 -7.59 -21.85
N ARG A 322 3.76 -7.90 -21.68
CA ARG A 322 4.63 -8.39 -22.79
C ARG A 322 4.14 -9.71 -23.37
N ALA A 323 3.49 -10.55 -22.57
CA ALA A 323 2.87 -11.79 -23.02
C ALA A 323 1.45 -11.60 -23.59
N GLY A 324 0.94 -10.37 -23.68
CA GLY A 324 -0.43 -10.07 -24.13
C GLY A 324 -1.51 -10.58 -23.17
N LYS A 325 -1.19 -10.73 -21.88
CA LYS A 325 -2.09 -11.21 -20.82
C LYS A 325 -2.50 -10.06 -19.90
N ASN A 326 -3.71 -10.16 -19.35
CA ASN A 326 -4.19 -9.27 -18.30
C ASN A 326 -3.38 -9.47 -17.01
N SER A 327 -2.97 -8.39 -16.34
CA SER A 327 -2.20 -8.43 -15.09
C SER A 327 -3.04 -8.77 -13.86
N LEU A 328 -4.36 -8.56 -13.93
CA LEU A 328 -5.32 -9.03 -12.94
C LEU A 328 -5.63 -10.52 -13.19
N ALA A 329 -5.74 -11.29 -12.12
CA ALA A 329 -6.26 -12.64 -12.18
C ALA A 329 -7.72 -12.58 -12.66
N SER A 330 -8.10 -13.48 -13.59
CA SER A 330 -9.52 -13.76 -13.80
C SER A 330 -10.06 -14.23 -12.46
N ALA A 331 -11.08 -13.54 -11.93
CA ALA A 331 -11.81 -14.00 -10.77
C ALA A 331 -12.13 -15.48 -10.99
N ALA A 332 -11.54 -16.36 -10.18
CA ALA A 332 -11.83 -17.78 -10.25
C ALA A 332 -13.34 -17.90 -10.13
N SER A 333 -14.00 -18.39 -11.18
CA SER A 333 -15.42 -18.67 -11.10
C SER A 333 -15.61 -19.66 -9.96
N PRO A 334 -16.46 -19.37 -8.96
CA PRO A 334 -16.71 -20.32 -7.89
C PRO A 334 -17.22 -21.62 -8.52
N ALA A 335 -16.62 -22.74 -8.12
CA ALA A 335 -17.08 -24.08 -8.46
C ALA A 335 -18.41 -24.38 -7.76
#